data_AF-A0A7G6J4I5-F1
#
_entry.id   AF-A0A7G6J4I5-F1
#
_cell.length_a   1.000
_cell.length_b   1.000
_cell.length_c   1.000
_cell.angle_alpha   90.00
_cell.angle_beta   90.00
_cell.angle_gamma   90.00
#
_symmetry.space_group_name_H-M   'P 1'
#
loop_
_entity.id
_entity.type
_entity.pdbx_description
1 polymer ?
#
loop_
_entity_poly.entity_id
_entity_poly.type
_entity_poly.pdbx_seq_one_letter_code
_entity_poly.pdbx_strand_id
1 'polypeptide(L)'
;GIFYSSAPNFHLPQDVSVPLILIGPGTGIAPFRGFWHHRRAMLNSRTRQNAGSVWLFFGCRTKTMDLYREEKEQALKEGVLSKVFLALSREKKIPKLYVQELAEKEGAEIHDLLINKGAHFYVCGDCKMAEDVHQKLKGIVKKHGNMTDEQVQNFMFMLKEENRYPRR
;
A
#
# COMPACT_ATOMS: atom_id res chain seq x y z
N GLY A 1 17.91 5.83 -22.16
CA GLY A 1 16.58 5.61 -22.76
C GLY A 1 15.54 5.66 -21.66
N ILE A 2 14.55 6.53 -21.77
CA ILE A 2 13.46 6.64 -20.80
C ILE A 2 12.48 5.50 -21.09
N PHE A 3 12.43 4.49 -20.22
CA PHE A 3 11.43 3.43 -20.31
C PHE A 3 10.12 3.95 -19.71
N TYR A 4 9.19 4.35 -20.57
CA TYR A 4 7.81 4.64 -20.18
C TYR A 4 7.07 3.30 -20.11
N SER A 5 7.05 2.64 -18.95
CA SER A 5 6.09 1.55 -18.74
C SER A 5 4.74 2.16 -18.40
N SER A 6 3.89 2.28 -19.42
CA SER A 6 2.47 2.56 -19.28
C SER A 6 1.84 1.40 -18.53
N ALA A 7 1.64 1.56 -17.22
CA ALA A 7 0.76 0.69 -16.44
C ALA A 7 -0.62 1.38 -16.40
N PRO A 8 -1.51 1.13 -17.38
CA PRO A 8 -2.77 1.88 -17.53
C PRO A 8 -3.67 1.80 -16.30
N ASN A 9 -3.47 0.78 -15.45
CA ASN A 9 -4.28 0.51 -14.28
C ASN A 9 -3.57 0.90 -12.96
N PHE A 10 -2.39 1.54 -13.01
CA PHE A 10 -1.66 2.01 -11.83
C PHE A 10 -1.91 3.51 -11.60
N HIS A 11 -3.18 3.86 -11.42
CA HIS A 11 -3.62 5.23 -11.15
C HIS A 11 -4.43 5.29 -9.86
N LEU A 12 -4.46 6.48 -9.24
CA LEU A 12 -5.31 6.74 -8.09
C LEU A 12 -6.80 6.70 -8.49
N PRO A 13 -7.69 6.24 -7.58
CA PRO A 13 -9.12 6.46 -7.74
C PRO A 13 -9.42 7.96 -7.78
N GLN A 14 -10.38 8.36 -8.63
CA GLN A 14 -10.86 9.75 -8.66
C GLN A 14 -11.64 10.10 -7.38
N ASP A 15 -12.33 9.12 -6.81
CA ASP A 15 -13.03 9.31 -5.54
C ASP A 15 -12.03 9.34 -4.38
N VAL A 16 -12.01 10.48 -3.70
CA VAL A 16 -11.17 10.72 -2.54
C VAL A 16 -11.67 10.01 -1.28
N SER A 17 -12.85 9.40 -1.28
CA SER A 17 -13.34 8.62 -0.15
C SER A 17 -12.73 7.22 -0.07
N VAL A 18 -12.18 6.73 -1.18
CA VAL A 18 -11.63 5.38 -1.30
C VAL A 18 -10.31 5.26 -0.52
N PRO A 19 -10.21 4.33 0.45
CA PRO A 19 -8.96 4.10 1.16
C PRO A 19 -7.91 3.41 0.27
N LEU A 20 -6.65 3.67 0.57
CA LEU A 20 -5.51 3.16 -0.21
C LEU A 20 -4.52 2.45 0.71
N ILE A 21 -4.04 1.30 0.27
CA ILE A 21 -2.94 0.56 0.89
C ILE A 21 -1.81 0.47 -0.12
N LEU A 22 -0.66 1.08 0.17
CA LEU A 22 0.47 1.24 -0.74
C LEU A 22 1.67 0.43 -0.21
N ILE A 23 2.13 -0.58 -0.93
CA ILE A 23 3.29 -1.40 -0.56
C ILE A 23 4.45 -1.11 -1.53
N GLY A 24 5.52 -0.50 -1.04
CA GLY A 24 6.62 -0.06 -1.91
C GLY A 24 7.97 0.04 -1.23
N PRO A 25 8.72 -1.06 -1.06
CA PRO A 25 10.06 -1.00 -0.51
C PRO A 25 11.09 -0.42 -1.50
N GLY A 26 12.10 0.26 -0.98
CA GLY A 26 13.20 0.83 -1.75
C GLY A 26 12.71 1.79 -2.84
N THR A 27 13.20 1.64 -4.06
CA THR A 27 12.79 2.48 -5.20
C THR A 27 11.33 2.27 -5.61
N GLY A 28 10.67 1.20 -5.15
CA GLY A 28 9.24 0.95 -5.35
C GLY A 28 8.32 2.02 -4.74
N ILE A 29 8.85 2.91 -3.88
CA ILE A 29 8.11 4.08 -3.39
C ILE A 29 7.88 5.16 -4.45
N ALA A 30 8.66 5.19 -5.53
CA ALA A 30 8.64 6.27 -6.53
C ALA A 30 7.25 6.58 -7.09
N PRO A 31 6.42 5.61 -7.54
CA PRO A 31 5.07 5.93 -8.02
C PRO A 31 4.15 6.44 -6.88
N PHE A 32 4.34 5.95 -5.66
CA PHE A 32 3.55 6.41 -4.51
C PHE A 32 3.85 7.85 -4.13
N ARG A 33 5.07 8.35 -4.41
CA ARG A 33 5.38 9.77 -4.28
C ARG A 33 4.46 10.63 -5.12
N GLY A 34 4.25 10.24 -6.38
CA GLY A 34 3.27 10.88 -7.25
C GLY A 34 1.86 10.78 -6.68
N PHE A 35 1.50 9.63 -6.09
CA PHE A 35 0.17 9.43 -5.51
C PHE A 35 -0.09 10.38 -4.35
N TRP A 36 0.77 10.49 -3.34
CA TRP A 36 0.48 11.39 -2.22
C TRP A 36 0.51 12.86 -2.65
N HIS A 37 1.36 13.25 -3.61
CA HIS A 37 1.33 14.61 -4.17
C HIS A 37 0.02 14.91 -4.91
N HIS A 38 -0.45 13.99 -5.75
CA HIS A 38 -1.72 14.13 -6.46
C HIS A 38 -2.89 14.15 -5.46
N ARG A 39 -2.90 13.22 -4.50
CA ARG A 39 -3.88 13.16 -3.42
C ARG A 39 -3.94 14.48 -2.65
N ARG A 40 -2.79 15.06 -2.30
CA ARG A 40 -2.70 16.37 -1.63
C ARG A 40 -3.37 17.47 -2.45
N ALA A 41 -3.18 17.49 -3.77
CA ALA A 41 -3.82 18.47 -4.65
C ALA A 41 -5.35 18.29 -4.75
N MET A 42 -5.85 17.05 -4.63
CA MET A 42 -7.29 16.76 -4.62
C MET A 42 -7.96 17.08 -3.27
N LEU A 43 -7.19 17.11 -2.17
CA LEU A 43 -7.70 17.41 -0.84
C LEU A 43 -7.86 18.91 -0.63
N ASN A 44 -9.09 19.34 -0.34
CA ASN A 44 -9.44 20.69 0.07
C ASN A 44 -10.28 20.66 1.36
N SER A 45 -10.66 21.82 1.87
CA SER A 45 -11.40 21.93 3.14
C SER A 45 -12.73 21.15 3.16
N ARG A 46 -13.36 20.93 2.00
CA ARG A 46 -14.62 20.19 1.86
C ARG A 46 -14.41 18.69 1.75
N THR A 47 -13.34 18.26 1.08
CA THR A 47 -13.08 16.83 0.82
C THR A 47 -12.27 16.14 1.92
N ARG A 48 -11.51 16.91 2.71
CA ARG A 48 -10.62 16.35 3.76
C ARG A 48 -11.37 15.57 4.84
N GLN A 49 -12.61 15.94 5.17
CA GLN A 49 -13.41 15.22 6.17
C GLN A 49 -13.86 13.84 5.69
N ASN A 50 -14.03 13.67 4.38
CA ASN A 50 -14.48 12.44 3.75
C ASN A 50 -13.32 11.66 3.11
N ALA A 51 -12.08 12.05 3.38
CA ALA A 51 -10.92 11.44 2.74
C ALA A 51 -10.69 10.02 3.28
N GLY A 52 -10.69 9.04 2.37
CA GLY A 52 -10.30 7.67 2.66
C GLY A 52 -8.86 7.59 3.15
N SER A 53 -8.61 6.71 4.13
CA SER A 53 -7.30 6.59 4.75
C SER A 53 -6.25 6.08 3.76
N VAL A 54 -5.04 6.64 3.80
CA VAL A 54 -3.92 6.23 2.94
C VAL A 54 -2.80 5.64 3.79
N TRP A 55 -2.56 4.35 3.64
CA TRP A 55 -1.54 3.61 4.39
C TRP A 55 -0.37 3.30 3.48
N LEU A 56 0.85 3.61 3.92
CA LEU A 56 2.08 3.35 3.18
C LEU A 56 2.97 2.38 3.96
N PHE A 57 3.23 1.20 3.38
CA PHE A 57 4.22 0.25 3.86
C PHE A 57 5.50 0.41 3.06
N PHE A 58 6.50 1.01 3.69
CA PHE A 58 7.80 1.25 3.10
C PHE A 58 8.86 0.36 3.77
N GLY A 59 9.79 -0.16 2.98
CA GLY A 59 10.87 -1.01 3.48
C GLY A 59 12.22 -0.57 2.94
N CYS A 60 13.25 -0.55 3.79
CA CYS A 60 14.62 -0.28 3.38
C CYS A 60 15.62 -1.11 4.22
N ARG A 61 16.92 -0.94 3.95
CA ARG A 61 17.97 -1.69 4.69
C ARG A 61 18.18 -1.11 6.09
N THR A 62 18.37 0.19 6.17
CA THR A 62 18.68 0.93 7.41
C THR A 62 17.90 2.24 7.41
N LYS A 63 17.76 2.88 8.57
CA LYS A 63 17.03 4.17 8.69
C LYS A 63 17.62 5.28 7.82
N THR A 64 18.92 5.24 7.53
CA THR A 64 19.59 6.20 6.64
C THR A 64 19.19 6.05 5.18
N MET A 65 18.61 4.92 4.79
CA MET A 65 18.09 4.65 3.44
C MET A 65 16.58 4.89 3.37
N ASP A 66 16.02 5.62 4.32
CA ASP A 66 14.60 5.94 4.34
C ASP A 66 14.25 7.04 3.32
N LEU A 67 13.87 6.61 2.11
CA LEU A 67 13.61 7.52 1.00
C LEU A 67 12.40 8.42 1.28
N TYR A 68 12.54 9.71 0.97
CA TYR A 68 11.50 10.73 1.11
C TYR A 68 10.94 10.85 2.54
N ARG A 69 11.77 10.61 3.55
CA ARG A 69 11.36 10.65 4.96
C ARG A 69 10.63 11.94 5.33
N GLU A 70 11.21 13.10 5.05
CA GLU A 70 10.62 14.41 5.37
C GLU A 70 9.29 14.63 4.63
N GLU A 71 9.19 14.21 3.37
CA GLU A 71 7.94 14.31 2.61
C GLU A 71 6.83 13.42 3.20
N LYS A 72 7.16 12.21 3.65
CA LYS A 72 6.21 11.31 4.32
C LYS A 72 5.76 11.88 5.66
N GLU A 73 6.68 12.43 6.45
CA GLU A 73 6.38 13.09 7.72
C GLU A 73 5.46 14.31 7.50
N GLN A 74 5.71 15.10 6.44
CA GLN A 74 4.85 16.22 6.09
C GLN A 74 3.47 15.76 5.60
N ALA A 75 3.42 14.74 4.75
CA ALA A 75 2.17 14.18 4.24
C ALA A 75 1.30 13.58 5.36
N LEU A 76 1.92 13.00 6.41
CA LEU A 76 1.24 12.58 7.63
C LEU A 76 0.62 13.78 8.38
N LYS A 77 1.40 14.85 8.60
CA LYS A 77 0.91 16.07 9.28
C LYS A 77 -0.26 16.72 8.53
N GLU A 78 -0.27 16.64 7.20
CA GLU A 78 -1.31 17.23 6.36
C GLU A 78 -2.54 16.34 6.16
N GLY A 79 -2.52 15.12 6.73
CA GLY A 79 -3.59 14.13 6.60
C GLY A 79 -3.70 13.51 5.20
N VAL A 80 -2.67 13.66 4.37
CA VAL A 80 -2.60 13.04 3.03
C VAL A 80 -2.25 11.56 3.16
N LEU A 81 -1.29 11.26 4.03
CA LEU A 81 -1.03 9.90 4.52
C LEU A 81 -1.68 9.79 5.91
N SER A 82 -2.32 8.66 6.17
CA SER A 82 -2.92 8.36 7.47
C SER A 82 -1.96 7.55 8.35
N LYS A 83 -1.22 6.61 7.74
CA LYS A 83 -0.21 5.79 8.41
C LYS A 83 0.97 5.51 7.50
N VAL A 84 2.17 5.49 8.07
CA VAL A 84 3.40 5.05 7.40
C VAL A 84 4.05 3.98 8.26
N PHE A 85 4.26 2.80 7.68
CA PHE A 85 4.93 1.67 8.29
C PHE A 85 6.32 1.52 7.68
N LEU A 86 7.34 1.40 8.53
CA LEU A 86 8.74 1.28 8.11
C LEU A 86 9.31 -0.10 8.48
N ALA A 87 9.66 -0.88 7.46
CA ALA A 87 10.39 -2.15 7.58
C ALA A 87 11.89 -1.93 7.41
N LEU A 88 12.69 -2.42 8.36
CA LEU A 88 14.16 -2.33 8.33
C LEU A 88 14.75 -3.73 8.27
N SER A 89 15.41 -4.06 7.16
CA SER A 89 15.92 -5.41 6.92
C SER A 89 17.35 -5.66 7.41
N ARG A 90 18.13 -4.62 7.72
CA ARG A 90 19.56 -4.69 8.09
C ARG A 90 19.98 -3.68 9.16
N GLU A 91 19.04 -3.09 9.89
CA GLU A 91 19.36 -2.12 10.93
C GLU A 91 20.01 -2.80 12.14
N LYS A 92 21.11 -2.24 12.63
CA LYS A 92 21.82 -2.85 13.77
C LYS A 92 20.93 -2.79 15.02
N LYS A 93 20.91 -3.88 15.78
CA LYS A 93 20.14 -4.02 17.03
C LYS A 93 18.60 -3.99 16.84
N ILE A 94 18.11 -4.03 15.61
CA ILE A 94 16.67 -4.18 15.31
C ILE A 94 16.48 -5.51 14.57
N PRO A 95 15.47 -6.32 14.94
CA PRO A 95 15.14 -7.52 14.19
C PRO A 95 14.86 -7.19 12.73
N LYS A 96 15.39 -8.03 11.84
CA LYS A 96 15.12 -7.95 10.41
C LYS A 96 13.62 -8.03 10.17
N LEU A 97 13.09 -7.06 9.41
CA LEU A 97 11.68 -6.94 9.12
C LEU A 97 11.46 -6.54 7.66
N TYR A 98 10.48 -7.16 7.02
CA TYR A 98 10.03 -6.84 5.67
C TYR A 98 8.60 -6.30 5.63
N VAL A 99 8.23 -5.67 4.51
CA VAL A 99 6.92 -5.02 4.33
C VAL A 99 5.76 -6.00 4.40
N GLN A 100 5.92 -7.23 3.91
CA GLN A 100 4.90 -8.27 3.96
C GLN A 100 4.63 -8.78 5.39
N GLU A 101 5.64 -8.75 6.26
CA GLU A 101 5.48 -9.08 7.69
C GLU A 101 4.78 -7.94 8.45
N LEU A 102 5.06 -6.68 8.08
CA LEU A 102 4.30 -5.54 8.61
C LEU A 102 2.84 -5.58 8.16
N ALA A 103 2.59 -5.87 6.89
CA ALA A 103 1.23 -6.01 6.38
C ALA A 103 0.47 -7.13 7.09
N GLU A 104 1.11 -8.28 7.34
CA GLU A 104 0.49 -9.38 8.09
C GLU A 104 0.14 -9.00 9.54
N LYS A 105 0.97 -8.19 10.21
CA LYS A 105 0.68 -7.69 11.57
C LYS A 105 -0.56 -6.80 11.60
N GLU A 106 -0.77 -6.00 10.56
CA GLU A 106 -1.95 -5.15 10.39
C GLU A 106 -3.09 -5.87 9.64
N GLY A 107 -3.06 -7.20 9.60
CA GLY A 107 -3.93 -8.01 8.74
C GLY A 107 -5.43 -7.80 9.00
N ALA A 108 -5.84 -7.60 10.25
CA ALA A 108 -7.25 -7.39 10.57
C ALA A 108 -7.80 -6.09 9.95
N GLU A 109 -7.04 -5.01 10.05
CA GLU A 109 -7.38 -3.71 9.50
C GLU A 109 -7.25 -3.69 7.97
N ILE A 110 -6.23 -4.33 7.41
CA ILE A 110 -6.11 -4.50 5.95
C ILE A 110 -7.34 -5.23 5.40
N HIS A 111 -7.78 -6.29 6.08
CA HIS A 111 -8.99 -7.02 5.72
C HIS A 111 -10.23 -6.12 5.77
N ASP A 112 -10.45 -5.38 6.86
CA ASP A 112 -11.59 -4.45 6.97
C ASP A 112 -11.57 -3.38 5.87
N LEU A 113 -10.39 -2.79 5.62
CA LEU A 113 -10.21 -1.80 4.57
C LEU A 113 -10.58 -2.39 3.19
N LEU A 114 -10.13 -3.61 2.88
CA LEU A 114 -10.37 -4.22 1.57
C LEU A 114 -11.81 -4.69 1.38
N ILE A 115 -12.39 -5.35 2.39
CA ILE A 115 -13.70 -5.98 2.25
C ILE A 115 -14.82 -4.99 2.54
N ASN A 116 -14.71 -4.23 3.63
CA ASN A 116 -15.81 -3.39 4.11
C ASN A 116 -15.71 -1.94 3.63
N LYS A 117 -14.50 -1.45 3.35
CA LYS A 117 -14.28 -0.05 2.94
C LYS A 117 -13.91 0.12 1.47
N GLY A 118 -13.88 -0.96 0.69
CA GLY A 118 -13.61 -0.86 -0.74
C GLY A 118 -12.17 -0.42 -1.07
N ALA A 119 -11.21 -0.62 -0.17
CA ALA A 119 -9.85 -0.10 -0.37
C ALA A 119 -9.18 -0.66 -1.63
N HIS A 120 -8.26 0.13 -2.18
CA HIS A 120 -7.37 -0.28 -3.26
C HIS A 120 -5.99 -0.61 -2.70
N PHE A 121 -5.42 -1.74 -3.12
CA PHE A 121 -4.15 -2.26 -2.65
C PHE A 121 -3.12 -2.25 -3.78
N TYR A 122 -2.14 -1.36 -3.69
CA TYR A 122 -1.10 -1.18 -4.71
C TYR A 122 0.20 -1.80 -4.25
N VAL A 123 0.89 -2.52 -5.14
CA VAL A 123 2.22 -3.07 -4.88
C VAL A 123 3.19 -2.59 -5.95
N CYS A 124 4.32 -2.03 -5.53
CA CYS A 124 5.40 -1.68 -6.45
C CYS A 124 6.77 -2.13 -5.90
N GLY A 125 7.54 -2.87 -6.70
CA GLY A 125 8.88 -3.30 -6.33
C GLY A 125 9.33 -4.55 -7.08
N ASP A 126 10.27 -5.31 -6.51
CA ASP A 126 10.77 -6.52 -7.17
C ASP A 126 9.71 -7.64 -7.19
N CYS A 127 9.76 -8.48 -8.23
CA CYS A 127 8.78 -9.55 -8.45
C CYS A 127 8.68 -10.51 -7.27
N LYS A 128 9.79 -10.77 -6.57
CA LYS A 128 9.80 -11.71 -5.44
C LYS A 128 9.05 -11.12 -4.25
N MET A 129 9.30 -9.86 -3.94
CA MET A 129 8.56 -9.11 -2.93
C MET A 129 7.07 -9.02 -3.27
N ALA A 130 6.73 -8.72 -4.53
CA ALA A 130 5.34 -8.63 -4.95
C ALA A 130 4.58 -9.96 -4.81
N GLU A 131 5.26 -11.09 -5.05
CA GLU A 131 4.69 -12.43 -4.84
C GLU A 131 4.56 -12.75 -3.34
N ASP A 132 5.56 -12.44 -2.53
CA ASP A 132 5.50 -12.65 -1.08
C ASP A 132 4.37 -11.83 -0.43
N VAL A 133 4.18 -10.58 -0.86
CA VAL A 133 3.04 -9.73 -0.46
C VAL A 133 1.72 -10.35 -0.91
N HIS A 134 1.64 -10.89 -2.13
CA HIS A 134 0.42 -11.53 -2.63
C HIS A 134 0.02 -12.74 -1.77
N GLN A 135 0.98 -13.60 -1.42
CA GLN A 135 0.72 -14.76 -0.56
C GLN A 135 0.29 -14.34 0.85
N LYS A 136 0.93 -13.31 1.42
CA LYS A 136 0.52 -12.77 2.72
C LYS A 136 -0.87 -12.15 2.68
N LEU A 137 -1.21 -11.43 1.62
CA LEU A 137 -2.54 -10.87 1.44
C LEU A 137 -3.61 -11.97 1.37
N LYS A 138 -3.36 -13.06 0.64
CA LYS A 138 -4.26 -14.23 0.63
C LYS A 138 -4.44 -14.82 2.04
N GLY A 139 -3.35 -14.95 2.79
CA GLY A 139 -3.40 -15.41 4.18
C GLY A 139 -4.22 -14.48 5.09
N ILE A 140 -4.06 -13.16 4.93
CA ILE A 140 -4.82 -12.14 5.66
C ILE A 140 -6.32 -12.30 5.38
N VAL A 141 -6.72 -12.32 4.10
CA VAL A 141 -8.13 -12.43 3.71
C VAL A 141 -8.71 -13.77 4.17
N LYS A 142 -7.96 -14.86 4.04
CA LYS A 142 -8.38 -16.19 4.53
C LYS A 142 -8.68 -16.15 6.04
N LYS A 143 -7.70 -15.69 6.82
CA LYS A 143 -7.74 -15.71 8.28
C LYS A 143 -8.81 -14.77 8.84
N HIS A 144 -8.85 -13.53 8.36
CA HIS A 144 -9.72 -12.50 8.93
C HIS A 144 -11.13 -12.49 8.32
N GLY A 145 -11.29 -13.03 7.11
CA GLY A 145 -12.60 -13.20 6.47
C GLY A 145 -13.24 -14.57 6.70
N ASN A 146 -12.56 -15.47 7.42
CA ASN A 146 -12.97 -16.87 7.61
C ASN A 146 -13.33 -17.56 6.28
N MET A 147 -12.52 -17.30 5.25
CA MET A 147 -12.78 -17.76 3.88
C MET A 147 -12.13 -19.11 3.59
N THR A 148 -12.75 -19.90 2.72
CA THR A 148 -12.11 -21.09 2.12
C THR A 148 -11.04 -20.68 1.11
N ASP A 149 -10.18 -21.60 0.72
CA ASP A 149 -9.17 -21.32 -0.32
C ASP A 149 -9.81 -20.89 -1.64
N GLU A 150 -10.93 -21.50 -2.03
CA GLU A 150 -11.68 -21.12 -3.23
C GLU A 150 -12.23 -19.69 -3.14
N GLN A 151 -12.85 -19.33 -2.01
CA GLN A 151 -13.34 -17.97 -1.77
C GLN A 151 -12.23 -16.93 -1.84
N VAL A 152 -11.05 -17.25 -1.30
CA VAL A 152 -9.86 -16.38 -1.40
C VAL A 152 -9.41 -16.20 -2.85
N GLN A 153 -9.37 -17.27 -3.65
CA GLN A 153 -8.99 -17.14 -5.06
C GLN A 153 -9.99 -16.27 -5.83
N ASN A 154 -11.29 -16.49 -5.61
CA ASN A 154 -12.34 -15.70 -6.25
C ASN A 154 -12.26 -14.23 -5.83
N PHE A 155 -12.03 -13.95 -4.54
CA PHE A 155 -11.84 -12.58 -4.06
C PHE A 155 -10.62 -11.89 -4.67
N MET A 156 -9.47 -12.58 -4.74
CA MET A 156 -8.27 -12.03 -5.36
C MET A 156 -8.46 -11.79 -6.87
N PHE A 157 -9.24 -12.64 -7.54
CA PHE A 157 -9.63 -12.44 -8.94
C PHE A 157 -10.49 -11.18 -9.09
N MET A 158 -11.53 -11.02 -8.27
CA MET A 158 -12.40 -9.84 -8.28
C MET A 158 -11.63 -8.54 -8.03
N LEU A 159 -10.71 -8.51 -7.07
CA LEU A 159 -9.86 -7.34 -6.82
C LEU A 159 -9.03 -6.93 -8.07
N LYS A 160 -8.63 -7.90 -8.89
CA LYS A 160 -7.90 -7.64 -10.12
C LYS A 160 -8.81 -7.09 -11.20
N GLU A 161 -9.99 -7.69 -11.40
CA GLU A 161 -10.98 -7.24 -12.38
C GLU A 161 -11.49 -5.82 -12.06
N GLU A 162 -11.68 -5.51 -10.78
CA GLU A 162 -12.07 -4.17 -10.31
C GLU A 162 -10.91 -3.15 -10.35
N ASN A 163 -9.70 -3.53 -10.79
CA ASN A 163 -8.48 -2.71 -10.77
C ASN A 163 -8.12 -2.18 -9.37
N ARG A 164 -8.49 -2.92 -8.33
CA ARG A 164 -8.21 -2.62 -6.92
C ARG A 164 -6.95 -3.30 -6.40
N TYR A 165 -6.31 -4.16 -7.19
CA TYR A 165 -5.03 -4.79 -6.85
C TYR A 165 -3.97 -4.70 -7.97
N PRO A 166 -3.57 -3.49 -8.40
CA PRO A 166 -2.53 -3.33 -9.41
C PRO A 166 -1.13 -3.57 -8.82
N ARG A 167 -0.27 -4.25 -9.59
CA ARG A 167 1.13 -4.57 -9.22
C ARG A 167 2.09 -4.10 -10.31
N ARG A 168 3.24 -3.53 -9.92
CA ARG A 168 4.27 -3.02 -10.84
C ARG A 168 5.69 -3.39 -10.40
#